data_AF-A0A7V9THY0-F1
#
_entry.id   AF-A0A7V9THY0-F1
#
_cell.length_a   1.000
_cell.length_b   1.000
_cell.length_c   1.000
_cell.angle_alpha   90.00
_cell.angle_beta   90.00
_cell.angle_gamma   90.00
#
_symmetry.space_group_name_H-M   'P 1'
#
loop_
_entity.id
_entity.type
_entity.pdbx_description
1 polymer ?
#
loop_
_entity_poly.entity_id
_entity_poly.type
_entity_poly.pdbx_seq_one_letter_code
_entity_poly.pdbx_strand_id
1 'polypeptide(L)'
;MAVEYRSRSLGTALRYKGREGMWTWILHRLTGLGILLFLIIHVIETGLIIYSPAFYDQALVLYKNPLFRLAELAIFFAVLFHAVNGTRIVVQDFWPMLMQRHRQLAIATAVITVLAMIPITWMMMGPILGLRDEPGVERHEQRCALQPDAPACAPHGEVTQ
;
A
#
# COMPACT_ATOMS: atom_id res chain seq x y z
N MET A 1 -14.86 43.87 -29.45
CA MET A 1 -14.51 42.45 -29.61
C MET A 1 -15.22 41.65 -28.52
N ALA A 2 -16.34 41.00 -28.84
CA ALA A 2 -17.02 40.12 -27.89
C ALA A 2 -16.44 38.70 -28.04
N VAL A 3 -15.92 38.14 -26.95
CA VAL A 3 -15.48 36.74 -26.90
C VAL A 3 -16.75 35.89 -26.77
N GLU A 4 -17.10 35.14 -27.82
CA GLU A 4 -18.14 34.13 -27.74
C GLU A 4 -17.69 33.00 -26.78
N TYR A 5 -18.29 32.93 -25.61
CA TYR A 5 -18.11 31.82 -24.68
C TYR A 5 -18.86 30.61 -25.22
N ARG A 6 -18.23 29.83 -26.10
CA ARG A 6 -18.78 28.57 -26.62
C ARG A 6 -18.92 27.58 -25.46
N SER A 7 -20.12 27.49 -24.88
CA SER A 7 -20.45 26.53 -23.84
C SER A 7 -20.28 25.12 -24.39
N ARG A 8 -19.19 24.45 -23.99
CA ARG A 8 -19.02 23.03 -24.28
C ARG A 8 -20.04 22.29 -23.43
N SER A 9 -21.01 21.65 -24.09
CA SER A 9 -22.01 20.78 -23.46
C SER A 9 -21.35 19.84 -22.44
N LEU A 10 -21.98 19.69 -21.27
CA LEU A 10 -21.60 18.71 -20.23
C LEU A 10 -21.39 17.30 -20.81
N GLY A 11 -22.14 16.94 -21.86
CA GLY A 11 -21.98 15.68 -22.56
C GLY A 11 -20.63 15.52 -23.24
N THR A 12 -20.00 16.61 -23.70
CA THR A 12 -18.64 16.58 -24.28
C THR A 12 -17.57 16.47 -23.19
N ALA A 13 -17.80 17.07 -22.03
CA ALA A 13 -16.90 16.95 -20.87
C ALA A 13 -16.92 15.52 -20.29
N LEU A 14 -18.10 14.90 -20.20
CA LEU A 14 -18.29 13.52 -19.73
C LEU A 14 -17.76 12.45 -20.72
N ARG A 15 -17.54 12.81 -21.99
CA ARG A 15 -17.04 11.90 -23.04
C ARG A 15 -15.51 11.84 -23.13
N TYR A 16 -14.79 12.45 -22.18
CA TYR A 16 -13.33 12.45 -22.16
C TYR A 16 -12.78 11.04 -21.88
N LYS A 17 -12.19 10.42 -22.91
CA LYS A 17 -11.44 9.17 -22.79
C LYS A 17 -10.06 9.48 -22.23
N GLY A 18 -9.94 9.51 -20.90
CA GLY A 18 -8.68 9.76 -20.21
C GLY A 18 -7.52 8.96 -20.82
N ARG A 19 -6.50 9.66 -21.32
CA ARG A 19 -5.24 9.06 -21.79
C ARG A 19 -4.42 8.59 -20.60
N GLU A 20 -3.37 7.82 -20.85
CA GLU A 20 -2.52 7.21 -19.79
C GLU A 20 -2.02 8.25 -18.78
N GLY A 21 -1.72 9.47 -19.25
CA GLY A 21 -1.34 10.60 -18.38
C GLY A 21 -2.41 10.99 -17.35
N MET A 22 -3.70 11.01 -17.73
CA MET A 22 -4.78 11.35 -16.80
C MET A 22 -4.92 10.30 -15.71
N TRP A 23 -4.82 9.01 -16.05
CA TRP A 23 -4.87 7.93 -15.07
C TRP A 23 -3.74 8.02 -14.06
N THR A 24 -2.49 8.23 -14.51
CA THR A 24 -1.37 8.39 -13.58
C THR A 24 -1.52 9.61 -12.67
N TRP A 25 -2.14 10.68 -13.16
CA TRP A 25 -2.43 11.88 -12.35
C TRP A 25 -3.51 11.63 -11.30
N ILE A 26 -4.63 10.99 -11.67
CA ILE A 26 -5.71 10.66 -10.73
C ILE A 26 -5.15 9.73 -9.65
N LEU A 27 -4.48 8.65 -10.06
CA LEU A 27 -3.93 7.67 -9.14
C LEU A 27 -2.93 8.31 -8.17
N HIS A 28 -2.03 9.19 -8.64
CA HIS A 28 -1.03 9.79 -7.77
C HIS A 28 -1.64 10.65 -6.65
N ARG A 29 -2.74 11.35 -6.96
CA ARG A 29 -3.49 12.15 -5.98
C ARG A 29 -4.26 11.27 -5.02
N LEU A 30 -4.97 10.27 -5.53
CA LEU A 30 -5.74 9.34 -4.70
C LEU A 30 -4.83 8.56 -3.76
N THR A 31 -3.69 8.05 -4.24
CA THR A 31 -2.72 7.35 -3.40
C THR A 31 -2.10 8.29 -2.37
N GLY A 32 -1.79 9.53 -2.73
CA GLY A 32 -1.30 10.53 -1.78
C GLY A 32 -2.29 10.83 -0.65
N LEU A 33 -3.58 10.99 -0.98
CA LEU A 33 -4.64 11.18 0.02
C LEU A 33 -4.81 9.93 0.90
N GLY A 34 -4.74 8.74 0.30
CA GLY A 34 -4.80 7.47 1.02
C GLY A 34 -3.62 7.30 1.99
N ILE A 35 -2.40 7.64 1.58
CA ILE A 35 -1.20 7.61 2.41
C ILE A 35 -1.34 8.61 3.57
N LEU A 36 -1.81 9.84 3.30
CA LEU A 36 -2.03 10.83 4.36
C LEU A 36 -3.01 10.32 5.42
N LEU A 37 -4.15 9.76 4.99
CA LEU A 37 -5.13 9.17 5.90
C LEU A 37 -4.53 8.00 6.69
N PHE A 38 -3.82 7.11 6.01
CA PHE A 38 -3.10 6.00 6.63
C PHE A 38 -2.12 6.49 7.69
N LEU A 39 -1.29 7.50 7.40
CA LEU A 39 -0.30 8.02 8.34
C LEU A 39 -0.96 8.57 9.62
N ILE A 40 -2.10 9.25 9.50
CA ILE A 40 -2.84 9.74 10.68
C ILE A 40 -3.30 8.56 11.55
N ILE A 41 -3.96 7.57 10.95
CA ILE A 41 -4.45 6.38 11.65
C ILE A 41 -3.29 5.58 12.25
N HIS A 42 -2.22 5.40 11.48
CA HIS A 42 -1.04 4.61 11.83
C HIS A 42 -0.29 5.20 13.03
N VAL A 43 -0.14 6.54 13.09
CA VAL A 43 0.49 7.20 14.24
C VAL A 43 -0.35 7.03 15.50
N ILE A 44 -1.68 7.13 15.38
CA ILE A 44 -2.59 6.92 16.52
C ILE A 44 -2.48 5.48 17.03
N GLU A 45 -2.59 4.51 16.12
CA GLU A 45 -2.55 3.09 16.46
C GLU A 45 -1.21 2.68 17.09
N THR A 46 -0.08 3.07 16.49
CA THR A 46 1.26 2.75 17.04
C THR A 46 1.48 3.43 18.40
N GLY A 47 0.87 4.61 18.62
CA GLY A 47 0.84 5.26 19.93
C GLY A 47 0.10 4.46 21.00
N LEU A 48 -0.93 3.67 20.65
CA LEU A 48 -1.70 2.88 21.62
C LEU A 48 -0.85 1.84 22.36
N ILE A 49 0.28 1.41 21.79
CA ILE A 49 1.24 0.52 22.47
C ILE A 49 1.66 1.10 23.82
N ILE A 50 1.85 2.43 23.89
CA ILE A 50 2.30 3.12 25.11
C ILE A 50 1.11 3.55 25.97
N TYR A 51 0.05 4.08 25.34
CA TYR A 51 -1.05 4.72 26.08
C TYR A 51 -2.13 3.75 26.58
N SER A 52 -2.41 2.67 25.84
CA SER A 52 -3.39 1.67 26.25
C SER A 52 -3.15 0.33 25.55
N PRO A 53 -2.37 -0.56 26.19
CA PRO A 53 -2.10 -1.90 25.66
C PRO A 53 -3.39 -2.71 25.41
N ALA A 54 -4.41 -2.54 26.26
CA ALA A 54 -5.67 -3.25 26.09
C ALA A 54 -6.42 -2.87 24.79
N PHE A 55 -6.39 -1.60 24.38
CA PHE A 55 -6.96 -1.19 23.09
C PHE A 55 -6.10 -1.63 21.90
N TYR A 56 -4.78 -1.65 22.09
CA TYR A 56 -3.85 -2.18 21.09
C TYR A 56 -4.12 -3.67 20.80
N ASP A 57 -4.31 -4.49 21.84
CA ASP A 57 -4.60 -5.93 21.68
C ASP A 57 -5.92 -6.18 20.94
N GLN A 58 -6.93 -5.33 21.18
CA GLN A 58 -8.20 -5.39 20.44
C GLN A 58 -8.01 -5.00 18.96
N ALA A 59 -7.22 -3.97 18.67
CA ALA A 59 -6.90 -3.58 17.29
C ALA A 59 -6.14 -4.68 16.53
N LEU A 60 -5.25 -5.42 17.20
CA LEU A 60 -4.53 -6.55 16.60
C LEU A 60 -5.46 -7.66 16.08
N VAL A 61 -6.62 -7.87 16.70
CA VAL A 61 -7.61 -8.83 16.20
C VAL A 61 -8.12 -8.44 14.82
N LEU A 62 -8.31 -7.13 14.57
CA LEU A 62 -8.74 -6.62 13.27
C LEU A 62 -7.70 -6.87 12.18
N TYR A 63 -6.40 -6.72 12.52
CA TYR A 63 -5.30 -6.91 11.56
C TYR A 63 -5.07 -8.36 11.15
N LYS A 64 -5.49 -9.30 11.99
CA LYS A 64 -5.46 -10.73 11.65
C LYS A 64 -6.56 -11.12 10.66
N ASN A 65 -7.52 -10.24 10.37
CA ASN A 65 -8.60 -10.53 9.43
C ASN A 65 -8.08 -10.55 7.97
N PRO A 66 -8.41 -11.58 7.16
CA PRO A 66 -8.03 -11.63 5.75
C PRO A 66 -8.47 -10.41 4.93
N LEU A 67 -9.62 -9.81 5.26
CA LEU A 67 -10.09 -8.59 4.61
C LEU A 67 -9.16 -7.41 4.89
N PHE A 68 -8.60 -7.34 6.09
CA PHE A 68 -7.65 -6.29 6.46
C PHE A 68 -6.32 -6.47 5.72
N ARG A 69 -5.85 -7.70 5.49
CA ARG A 69 -4.67 -7.95 4.65
C ARG A 69 -4.83 -7.42 3.21
N LEU A 70 -6.05 -7.40 2.65
CA LEU A 70 -6.30 -6.76 1.36
C LEU A 70 -6.15 -5.23 1.44
N ALA A 71 -6.58 -4.62 2.55
CA ALA A 71 -6.36 -3.19 2.79
C ALA A 71 -4.87 -2.87 2.95
N GLU A 72 -4.09 -3.72 3.63
CA GLU A 72 -2.64 -3.60 3.71
C GLU A 72 -2.00 -3.62 2.32
N LEU A 73 -2.38 -4.58 1.45
CA LEU A 73 -1.90 -4.62 0.06
C LEU A 73 -2.26 -3.37 -0.73
N ALA A 74 -3.46 -2.82 -0.52
CA ALA A 74 -3.89 -1.59 -1.17
C ALA A 74 -3.04 -0.39 -0.73
N ILE A 75 -2.71 -0.29 0.55
CA ILE A 75 -1.81 0.75 1.08
C ILE A 75 -0.37 0.57 0.57
N PHE A 76 0.15 -0.66 0.52
CA PHE A 76 1.46 -0.95 -0.08
C PHE A 76 1.53 -0.52 -1.54
N PHE A 77 0.50 -0.85 -2.33
CA PHE A 77 0.37 -0.38 -3.70
C PHE A 77 0.35 1.15 -3.76
N ALA A 78 -0.43 1.79 -2.88
CA ALA A 78 -0.54 3.25 -2.85
C ALA A 78 0.82 3.92 -2.62
N VAL A 79 1.59 3.46 -1.62
CA VAL A 79 2.93 3.97 -1.31
C VAL A 79 3.89 3.76 -2.47
N LEU A 80 3.97 2.54 -3.02
CA LEU A 80 4.89 2.23 -4.13
C LEU A 80 4.56 3.04 -5.38
N PHE A 81 3.29 3.04 -5.80
CA PHE A 81 2.87 3.81 -6.97
C PHE A 81 3.13 5.31 -6.75
N HIS A 82 2.81 5.84 -5.57
CA HIS A 82 3.01 7.26 -5.26
C HIS A 82 4.49 7.64 -5.34
N ALA A 83 5.37 6.84 -4.75
CA ALA A 83 6.82 7.06 -4.79
C ALA A 83 7.36 6.98 -6.23
N VAL A 84 7.10 5.88 -6.95
CA VAL A 84 7.63 5.68 -8.31
C VAL A 84 7.09 6.73 -9.29
N ASN A 85 5.80 7.05 -9.23
CA ASN A 85 5.22 8.09 -10.07
C ASN A 85 5.70 9.50 -9.68
N GLY A 86 5.88 9.78 -8.38
CA GLY A 86 6.48 11.01 -7.90
C GLY A 86 7.89 11.21 -8.45
N THR A 87 8.74 10.17 -8.37
CA THR A 87 10.08 10.18 -8.96
C THR A 87 10.04 10.43 -10.48
N ARG A 88 9.10 9.82 -11.21
CA ARG A 88 8.90 10.09 -12.65
C ARG A 88 8.67 11.57 -12.91
N ILE A 89 7.78 12.21 -12.14
CA ILE A 89 7.46 13.64 -12.29
C ILE A 89 8.71 14.49 -12.02
N VAL A 90 9.40 14.25 -10.90
CA VAL A 90 10.63 14.96 -10.55
C VAL A 90 11.69 14.84 -11.65
N VAL A 91 11.91 13.64 -12.19
CA VAL A 91 12.86 13.42 -13.30
C VAL A 91 12.45 14.19 -14.55
N GLN A 92 11.15 14.28 -14.85
CA GLN A 92 10.66 15.05 -15.99
C GLN A 92 10.82 16.57 -15.79
N ASP A 93 10.76 17.06 -14.55
CA ASP A 93 10.97 18.47 -14.21
C ASP A 93 12.44 18.88 -14.44
N PHE A 94 13.40 17.99 -14.17
CA PHE A 94 14.83 18.25 -14.41
C PHE A 94 15.25 18.04 -15.88
N TRP A 95 14.61 17.14 -16.62
CA TRP A 95 14.93 16.85 -18.03
C TRP A 95 13.70 17.00 -18.94
N PRO A 96 13.40 18.22 -19.43
CA PRO A 96 12.22 18.48 -20.25
C PRO A 96 12.11 17.65 -21.53
N MET A 97 13.26 17.17 -22.07
CA MET A 97 13.29 16.26 -23.23
C MET A 97 12.51 14.96 -22.99
N LEU A 98 12.43 14.50 -21.73
CA LEU A 98 11.67 13.31 -21.35
C LEU A 98 10.15 13.49 -21.43
N MET A 99 9.66 14.74 -21.54
CA MET A 99 8.23 15.02 -21.69
C MET A 99 7.67 14.44 -23.00
N GLN A 100 8.50 14.36 -24.05
CA GLN A 100 8.13 13.71 -25.32
C GLN A 100 7.87 12.21 -25.16
N ARG A 101 8.47 11.58 -24.13
CA ARG A 101 8.35 10.15 -23.82
C ARG A 101 7.40 9.87 -22.66
N HIS A 102 6.50 10.80 -22.32
CA HIS A 102 5.61 10.69 -21.16
C HIS A 102 4.81 9.37 -21.11
N ARG A 103 4.35 8.85 -22.26
CA ARG A 103 3.61 7.58 -22.35
C ARG A 103 4.48 6.38 -21.97
N GLN A 104 5.71 6.33 -22.48
CA GLN A 104 6.65 5.25 -22.17
C GLN A 104 7.02 5.27 -20.69
N LEU A 105 7.23 6.46 -20.13
CA LEU A 105 7.52 6.63 -18.71
C LEU A 105 6.32 6.26 -17.82
N ALA A 106 5.09 6.59 -18.22
CA ALA A 106 3.89 6.18 -17.51
C ALA A 106 3.72 4.65 -17.49
N ILE A 107 3.99 3.97 -18.61
CA ILE A 107 3.99 2.51 -18.68
C ILE A 107 5.12 1.93 -17.82
N ALA A 108 6.33 2.50 -17.88
CA ALA A 108 7.45 2.08 -17.04
C ALA A 108 7.12 2.20 -15.55
N THR A 109 6.50 3.30 -15.11
CA THR A 109 5.99 3.46 -13.74
C THR A 109 5.04 2.34 -13.35
N ALA A 110 4.06 2.00 -14.22
CA ALA A 110 3.12 0.92 -13.96
C ALA A 110 3.81 -0.45 -13.87
N VAL A 111 4.71 -0.75 -14.81
CA VAL A 111 5.46 -2.01 -14.84
C VAL A 111 6.34 -2.15 -13.60
N ILE A 112 7.11 -1.12 -13.24
CA ILE A 112 7.97 -1.13 -12.05
C ILE A 112 7.13 -1.35 -10.79
N THR A 113 6.00 -0.66 -10.67
CA THR A 113 5.10 -0.81 -9.52
C THR A 113 4.56 -2.25 -9.43
N VAL A 114 4.08 -2.81 -10.54
CA VAL A 114 3.54 -4.17 -10.57
C VAL A 114 4.62 -5.21 -10.26
N LEU A 115 5.81 -5.08 -10.86
CA LEU A 115 6.92 -6.00 -10.59
C LEU A 115 7.36 -5.95 -9.12
N ALA A 116 7.42 -4.76 -8.51
CA ALA A 116 7.73 -4.59 -7.10
C ALA A 116 6.63 -5.17 -6.17
N MET A 117 5.38 -5.18 -6.62
CA MET A 117 4.27 -5.77 -5.86
C MET A 117 4.27 -7.30 -5.84
N ILE A 118 4.87 -7.97 -6.83
CA ILE A 118 4.90 -9.44 -6.90
C ILE A 118 5.48 -10.10 -5.63
N PRO A 119 6.70 -9.77 -5.17
CA PRO A 119 7.27 -10.42 -3.99
C PRO A 119 6.47 -10.10 -2.72
N ILE A 120 5.95 -8.88 -2.59
CA ILE A 120 5.14 -8.45 -1.43
C ILE A 120 3.84 -9.23 -1.38
N THR A 121 3.14 -9.32 -2.51
CA THR A 121 1.87 -10.03 -2.62
C THR A 121 2.07 -11.53 -2.36
N TRP A 122 3.13 -12.12 -2.92
CA TRP A 122 3.49 -13.51 -2.66
C TRP A 122 3.74 -13.78 -1.17
N MET A 123 4.48 -12.91 -0.49
CA MET A 123 4.79 -13.05 0.93
C MET A 123 3.53 -12.93 1.82
N MET A 124 2.63 -11.99 1.51
CA MET A 124 1.45 -11.72 2.33
C MET A 124 0.29 -12.69 2.07
N MET A 125 0.08 -13.07 0.80
CA MET A 125 -1.06 -13.90 0.37
C MET A 125 -0.72 -15.38 0.26
N GLY A 126 0.54 -15.75 0.06
CA GLY A 126 0.98 -17.14 -0.04
C GLY A 126 0.46 -18.04 1.08
N PRO A 127 0.57 -17.63 2.36
CA PRO A 127 0.04 -18.41 3.48
C PRO A 127 -1.48 -18.57 3.48
N ILE A 128 -2.23 -17.50 3.18
CA ILE A 128 -3.70 -17.55 3.15
C ILE A 128 -4.21 -18.45 2.04
N LEU A 129 -3.50 -18.48 0.91
CA LEU A 129 -3.85 -19.30 -0.25
C LEU A 129 -3.36 -20.75 -0.13
N GLY A 130 -2.69 -21.12 0.98
CA GLY A 130 -2.11 -22.45 1.18
C GLY A 130 -0.95 -22.76 0.24
N LEU A 131 -0.31 -21.74 -0.33
CA LEU A 131 0.80 -21.87 -1.29
C LEU A 131 2.18 -21.93 -0.60
N ARG A 132 2.26 -21.55 0.68
CA ARG A 132 3.48 -21.52 1.48
C ARG A 132 3.14 -21.51 2.97
N ASP A 133 4.01 -22.02 3.83
CA ASP A 133 3.88 -21.87 5.28
C ASP A 133 4.07 -20.41 5.73
N GLU A 134 3.42 -20.05 6.84
CA GLU A 134 3.55 -18.73 7.45
C GLU A 134 5.03 -18.45 7.77
N PRO A 135 5.60 -17.33 7.29
CA PRO A 135 7.00 -17.01 7.52
C PRO A 135 7.30 -16.89 9.02
N GLY A 136 8.13 -17.79 9.54
CA GLY A 136 8.58 -17.78 10.93
C GLY A 136 8.05 -18.92 11.79
N VAL A 137 7.10 -19.73 11.30
CA VAL A 137 6.59 -20.91 12.05
C VAL A 137 7.70 -21.92 12.28
N GLU A 138 8.42 -22.37 11.23
CA GLU A 138 9.54 -23.31 11.38
C GLU A 138 10.62 -22.79 12.35
N ARG A 139 10.88 -21.47 12.33
CA ARG A 139 11.86 -20.85 13.21
C ARG A 139 11.39 -20.80 14.66
N HIS A 140 10.08 -20.60 14.89
CA HIS A 140 9.47 -20.64 16.22
C HIS A 140 9.48 -22.07 16.76
N GLU A 141 9.09 -23.06 15.95
CA GLU A 141 9.14 -24.47 16.31
C GLU A 141 10.57 -24.91 16.67
N GLN A 142 11.57 -24.56 15.85
CA GLN A 142 12.98 -24.85 16.15
C GLN A 142 13.44 -24.16 17.44
N ARG A 143 13.05 -22.89 17.67
CA ARG A 143 13.39 -22.17 18.91
C ARG A 143 12.80 -22.85 20.13
N CYS A 144 11.54 -23.26 20.07
CA CYS A 144 10.87 -23.93 21.18
C CYS A 144 11.34 -25.37 21.38
N ALA A 145 11.82 -26.04 20.32
CA ALA A 145 12.49 -27.33 20.43
C ALA A 145 13.87 -27.21 21.14
N LEU A 146 14.60 -26.11 20.90
CA LEU A 146 15.91 -25.87 21.50
C LEU A 146 15.83 -25.31 22.93
N GLN A 147 14.84 -24.45 23.20
CA GLN A 147 14.66 -23.79 24.49
C GLN A 147 13.18 -23.80 24.90
N PRO A 148 12.69 -24.92 25.44
CA PRO A 148 11.27 -25.11 25.74
C PRO A 148 10.75 -24.26 26.91
N ASP A 149 11.65 -23.77 27.77
CA ASP A 149 11.37 -22.90 28.92
C ASP A 149 11.31 -21.41 28.55
N ALA A 150 11.55 -21.05 27.28
CA ALA A 150 11.46 -19.66 26.85
C ALA A 150 10.01 -19.15 26.99
N PRO A 151 9.79 -17.93 27.49
CA PRO A 151 8.44 -17.37 27.68
C PRO A 151 7.64 -17.26 26.37
N ALA A 152 8.33 -17.18 25.22
CA ALA A 152 7.71 -17.14 23.89
C ALA A 152 7.17 -18.51 23.41
N CYS A 153 7.44 -19.59 24.14
CA CYS A 153 7.02 -20.96 23.84
C CYS A 153 5.89 -21.45 24.76
N ALA A 154 5.51 -20.64 25.75
CA ALA A 154 4.36 -20.92 26.60
C ALA A 154 3.06 -20.89 25.77
N PRO A 155 2.12 -21.81 26.00
CA PRO A 155 0.83 -21.79 25.30
C PRO A 155 0.12 -20.46 25.52
N HIS A 156 -0.46 -19.90 24.45
CA HIS A 156 -1.20 -18.63 24.48
C HIS A 156 -2.38 -18.72 25.47
N GLY A 157 -2.13 -18.37 26.73
CA GLY A 157 -3.02 -18.57 27.88
C GLY A 157 -2.29 -18.50 29.23
N GLU A 158 -0.96 -18.67 29.26
CA GLU A 158 -0.12 -18.59 30.47
C GLU A 158 0.70 -17.29 30.56
N VAL A 159 0.29 -16.22 29.87
CA VAL A 159 0.85 -14.89 30.17
C VAL A 159 0.16 -14.42 31.46
N THR A 160 0.79 -14.77 32.57
CA THR A 160 0.46 -14.35 33.93
C THR A 160 0.05 -12.88 33.98
N GLN A 161 -1.14 -12.64 34.54
CA GLN A 161 -1.57 -11.32 35.04
C GLN A 161 -0.55 -10.74 36.03
#